data_AF-A0A935HNH3-F1
#
_entry.id   AF-A0A935HNH3-F1
#
_cell.length_a   1.000
_cell.length_b   1.000
_cell.length_c   1.000
_cell.angle_alpha   90.00
_cell.angle_beta   90.00
_cell.angle_gamma   90.00
#
_symmetry.space_group_name_H-M   'P 1'
#
loop_
_entity.id
_entity.type
_entity.pdbx_description
1 polymer ?
#
loop_
_entity_poly.entity_id
_entity_poly.type
_entity_poly.pdbx_seq_one_letter_code
_entity_poly.pdbx_strand_id
1 'polypeptide(L)'
;MNRVLTAALITTLFAPLFVVGQTITSVSDGLFYFPTTWDCLCIPAPQSGQNVVIDHVVTLNNAIGVYGGTLTIHGQGALLQDGTPRQLHVSNGGSVVNQGLFTVDQIWVQNGSFDNTGTATIRTFFNEQTLTNAGLILGVDSFLNTGAITNSTAAIIEVGTFQNNDQLHNLGTIQFVDSLFNTGSLHNDVDAMLQADSLLNTGSLINDGTMQLISLMNTGGQTNTGTITANDLLNTGTFENHGSMLCNGSLANMGNMTNHTDASIQIEESFLNADQDPPVPFGQALFTNNGSVQVDHSWYNFANIAGDAPGSFVVQDSTVNAGALTGTFDLCDMSPQTTVPPIIDINLGTVEPGITYCTLPSGIGSTQRSAPLFRFEPSTRIFTLEQPQQDWRNAHVRVHDALARTVCDLPVQGSTSIQLDLSTLRSGAYLVTVTSSADSPWTTRLVLP
;
A
#
# COMPACT_ATOMS: atom_id res chain seq x y z
N MET A 1 72.76 -36.48 55.28
CA MET A 1 72.65 -37.49 54.21
C MET A 1 71.39 -37.15 53.41
N ASN A 2 71.58 -36.43 52.30
CA ASN A 2 70.53 -35.76 51.52
C ASN A 2 69.66 -36.73 50.73
N ARG A 3 68.35 -36.51 50.73
CA ARG A 3 67.46 -36.89 49.62
C ARG A 3 66.61 -35.68 49.26
N VAL A 4 66.97 -35.02 48.16
CA VAL A 4 66.18 -34.00 47.49
C VAL A 4 65.23 -34.72 46.55
N LEU A 5 63.93 -34.62 46.80
CA LEU A 5 62.89 -34.90 45.79
C LEU A 5 62.72 -33.65 44.94
N THR A 6 63.03 -33.74 43.65
CA THR A 6 62.73 -32.69 42.67
C THR A 6 61.35 -32.98 42.09
N ALA A 7 60.34 -32.22 42.52
CA ALA A 7 59.03 -32.18 41.87
C ALA A 7 59.10 -31.12 40.75
N ALA A 8 59.03 -31.57 39.50
CA ALA A 8 58.90 -30.68 38.34
C ALA A 8 57.44 -30.26 38.20
N LEU A 9 57.16 -28.99 38.48
CA LEU A 9 55.87 -28.34 38.22
C LEU A 9 55.80 -28.00 36.72
N ILE A 10 55.09 -28.79 35.93
CA ILE A 10 54.73 -28.44 34.54
C ILE A 10 53.47 -27.58 34.62
N THR A 11 53.64 -26.27 34.51
CA THR A 11 52.53 -25.31 34.36
C THR A 11 52.19 -25.25 32.87
N THR A 12 51.17 -25.99 32.44
CA THR A 12 50.57 -25.84 31.11
C THR A 12 49.82 -24.51 31.06
N LEU A 13 50.40 -23.54 30.37
CA LEU A 13 49.79 -22.26 30.02
C LEU A 13 48.67 -22.55 29.00
N PHE A 14 47.43 -22.72 29.47
CA PHE A 14 46.25 -22.69 28.60
C PHE A 14 46.01 -21.24 28.16
N ALA A 15 46.58 -20.87 27.02
CA ALA A 15 46.12 -19.69 26.30
C ALA A 15 44.75 -20.04 25.67
N PRO A 16 43.68 -19.26 25.92
CA PRO A 16 42.46 -19.41 25.15
C PRO A 16 42.79 -19.09 23.68
N LEU A 17 42.81 -20.12 22.83
CA LEU A 17 42.76 -19.94 21.39
C LEU A 17 41.38 -19.36 21.09
N PHE A 18 41.32 -18.05 20.85
CA PHE A 18 40.18 -17.47 20.17
C PHE A 18 40.10 -18.10 18.79
N VAL A 19 39.09 -18.93 18.55
CA VAL A 19 38.74 -19.37 17.20
C VAL A 19 38.18 -18.15 16.49
N VAL A 20 39.04 -17.44 15.76
CA VAL A 20 38.58 -16.46 14.78
C VAL A 20 37.99 -17.27 13.63
N GLY A 21 36.72 -17.02 13.29
CA GLY A 21 36.08 -17.67 12.14
C GLY A 21 36.93 -17.47 10.88
N GLN A 22 37.25 -18.57 10.19
CA GLN A 22 38.00 -18.50 8.94
C GLN A 22 37.19 -17.72 7.90
N THR A 23 37.82 -16.73 7.28
CA THR A 23 37.25 -16.00 6.13
C THR A 23 37.70 -16.66 4.84
N ILE A 24 36.77 -16.95 3.94
CA ILE A 24 37.00 -17.57 2.64
C ILE A 24 36.44 -16.64 1.57
N THR A 25 37.24 -16.30 0.55
CA THR A 25 36.88 -15.33 -0.48
C THR A 25 36.85 -15.97 -1.85
N SER A 26 35.87 -15.61 -2.70
CA SER A 26 35.87 -16.08 -4.09
C SER A 26 36.99 -15.43 -4.90
N VAL A 27 37.70 -16.22 -5.70
CA VAL A 27 38.85 -15.77 -6.52
C VAL A 27 38.58 -15.82 -8.02
N SER A 28 37.44 -16.38 -8.41
CA SER A 28 36.97 -16.41 -9.79
C SER A 28 35.47 -16.59 -9.84
N ASP A 29 34.88 -16.36 -11.01
CA ASP A 29 33.53 -16.83 -11.30
C ASP A 29 33.49 -18.37 -11.20
N GLY A 30 32.35 -18.93 -10.79
CA GLY A 30 32.23 -20.38 -10.68
C GLY A 30 31.04 -20.86 -9.86
N LEU A 31 30.97 -22.18 -9.63
CA LEU A 31 29.95 -22.77 -8.77
C LEU A 31 30.36 -22.60 -7.30
N PHE A 32 29.38 -22.38 -6.42
CA PHE A 32 29.61 -22.23 -4.98
C PHE A 32 30.31 -23.46 -4.39
N TYR A 33 29.93 -24.66 -4.83
CA TYR A 33 30.47 -25.92 -4.30
C TYR A 33 31.70 -26.43 -5.07
N PHE A 34 32.43 -25.55 -5.77
CA PHE A 34 33.63 -25.93 -6.51
C PHE A 34 34.89 -25.35 -5.84
N PRO A 35 35.88 -26.19 -5.46
CA PRO A 35 37.04 -25.72 -4.70
C PRO A 35 37.85 -24.61 -5.37
N THR A 36 37.92 -24.58 -6.71
CA THR A 36 38.70 -23.58 -7.45
C THR A 36 38.04 -22.20 -7.49
N THR A 37 36.77 -22.08 -7.07
CA THR A 37 36.09 -20.79 -6.92
C THR A 37 36.66 -19.99 -5.74
N TRP A 38 37.35 -20.64 -4.80
CA TRP A 38 37.70 -20.07 -3.48
C TRP A 38 39.20 -20.04 -3.22
N ASP A 39 39.66 -19.01 -2.49
CA ASP A 39 41.07 -18.78 -2.13
C ASP A 39 41.71 -19.92 -1.34
N CYS A 40 40.93 -20.65 -0.54
CA CYS A 40 41.37 -21.78 0.26
C CYS A 40 41.55 -23.08 -0.54
N LEU A 41 41.17 -23.11 -1.83
CA LEU A 41 41.02 -24.34 -2.62
C LEU A 41 40.13 -25.38 -1.90
N CYS A 42 39.08 -24.90 -1.24
CA CYS A 42 38.15 -25.66 -0.41
C CYS A 42 36.70 -25.28 -0.74
N ILE A 43 35.73 -25.99 -0.18
CA ILE A 43 34.30 -25.64 -0.28
C ILE A 43 33.93 -24.89 1.00
N PRO A 44 33.44 -23.64 0.93
CA PRO A 44 33.00 -22.92 2.11
C PRO A 44 31.82 -23.62 2.77
N ALA A 45 31.80 -23.56 4.10
CA ALA A 45 30.76 -24.09 4.95
C ALA A 45 30.27 -22.98 5.91
N PRO A 46 29.53 -21.96 5.42
CA PRO A 46 28.96 -20.94 6.28
C PRO A 46 27.99 -21.53 7.33
N GLN A 47 27.46 -22.73 7.10
CA GLN A 47 26.70 -23.53 8.07
C GLN A 47 27.54 -24.00 9.28
N SER A 48 28.86 -23.77 9.28
CA SER A 48 29.79 -24.13 10.36
C SER A 48 30.43 -22.90 11.01
N GLY A 49 29.84 -21.72 10.86
CA GLY A 49 30.33 -20.47 11.45
C GLY A 49 31.45 -19.78 10.66
N GLN A 50 31.65 -20.15 9.39
CA GLN A 50 32.65 -19.52 8.52
C GLN A 50 32.13 -18.21 7.93
N ASN A 51 33.04 -17.26 7.72
CA ASN A 51 32.76 -16.03 6.99
C ASN A 51 33.09 -16.26 5.51
N VAL A 52 32.13 -16.03 4.62
CA VAL A 52 32.26 -16.24 3.19
C VAL A 52 32.07 -14.90 2.49
N VAL A 53 33.03 -14.53 1.64
CA VAL A 53 33.02 -13.30 0.87
C VAL A 53 32.95 -13.62 -0.62
N ILE A 54 32.01 -13.00 -1.31
CA ILE A 54 31.78 -13.16 -2.74
C ILE A 54 32.12 -11.85 -3.45
N ASP A 55 33.25 -11.85 -4.16
CA ASP A 55 33.76 -10.73 -4.97
C ASP A 55 33.57 -10.96 -6.49
N HIS A 56 33.07 -12.14 -6.87
CA HIS A 56 32.93 -12.61 -8.25
C HIS A 56 31.51 -13.13 -8.49
N VAL A 57 31.20 -13.59 -9.71
CA VAL A 57 29.91 -14.22 -10.02
C VAL A 57 29.94 -15.68 -9.58
N VAL A 58 29.30 -15.96 -8.45
CA VAL A 58 29.19 -17.31 -7.87
C VAL A 58 27.78 -17.84 -8.07
N THR A 59 27.67 -19.00 -8.72
CA THR A 59 26.40 -19.69 -8.93
C THR A 59 26.14 -20.71 -7.82
N LEU A 60 25.04 -20.54 -7.10
CA LEU A 60 24.50 -21.45 -6.12
C LEU A 60 23.81 -22.63 -6.82
N ASN A 61 24.45 -23.80 -6.78
CA ASN A 61 23.94 -25.04 -7.39
C ASN A 61 23.42 -26.07 -6.38
N ASN A 62 23.35 -25.71 -5.10
CA ASN A 62 22.65 -26.45 -4.03
C ASN A 62 22.12 -25.46 -2.99
N ALA A 63 21.14 -25.86 -2.18
CA ALA A 63 20.69 -25.04 -1.06
C ALA A 63 21.81 -24.85 -0.02
N ILE A 64 21.80 -23.71 0.67
CA ILE A 64 22.86 -23.33 1.62
C ILE A 64 22.29 -22.84 2.96
N GLY A 65 23.01 -23.12 4.04
CA GLY A 65 22.76 -22.56 5.36
C GLY A 65 23.87 -21.60 5.78
N VAL A 66 23.52 -20.51 6.45
CA VAL A 66 24.46 -19.56 7.07
C VAL A 66 24.22 -19.60 8.58
N TYR A 67 25.08 -20.32 9.31
CA TYR A 67 24.90 -20.60 10.74
C TYR A 67 26.04 -20.04 11.57
N GLY A 68 25.81 -18.92 12.26
CA GLY A 68 26.76 -18.26 13.15
C GLY A 68 27.96 -17.56 12.48
N GLY A 69 28.08 -17.65 11.16
CA GLY A 69 29.06 -16.90 10.35
C GLY A 69 28.39 -15.90 9.41
N THR A 70 29.16 -15.27 8.53
CA THR A 70 28.64 -14.30 7.56
C THR A 70 28.70 -14.82 6.13
N LEU A 71 27.71 -14.45 5.32
CA LEU A 71 27.78 -14.53 3.86
C LEU A 71 27.69 -13.12 3.31
N THR A 72 28.81 -12.60 2.82
CA THR A 72 28.92 -11.24 2.31
C THR A 72 29.08 -11.25 0.79
N ILE A 73 28.20 -10.57 0.08
CA ILE A 73 28.30 -10.31 -1.36
C ILE A 73 28.71 -8.85 -1.50
N HIS A 74 29.94 -8.59 -1.92
CA HIS A 74 30.41 -7.21 -2.13
C HIS A 74 29.78 -6.60 -3.39
N GLY A 75 29.90 -5.27 -3.54
CA GLY A 75 29.22 -4.53 -4.60
C GLY A 75 29.54 -4.92 -6.05
N GLN A 76 30.65 -5.62 -6.28
CA GLN A 76 30.99 -6.18 -7.62
C GLN A 76 30.67 -7.68 -7.73
N GLY A 77 30.40 -8.34 -6.60
CA GLY A 77 30.10 -9.76 -6.54
C GLY A 77 28.63 -10.07 -6.85
N ALA A 78 28.37 -11.32 -7.20
CA ALA A 78 27.03 -11.82 -7.39
C ALA A 78 26.89 -13.23 -6.82
N LEU A 79 25.83 -13.49 -6.05
CA LEU A 79 25.39 -14.83 -5.70
C LEU A 79 24.09 -15.13 -6.43
N LEU A 80 24.15 -16.02 -7.42
CA LEU A 80 23.03 -16.31 -8.31
C LEU A 80 22.59 -17.75 -8.13
N GLN A 81 21.30 -18.04 -8.01
CA GLN A 81 20.81 -19.39 -8.23
C GLN A 81 21.06 -19.86 -9.67
N ASP A 82 21.22 -21.17 -9.86
CA ASP A 82 21.21 -21.77 -11.20
C ASP A 82 19.77 -21.88 -11.76
N GLY A 83 19.59 -22.64 -12.84
CA GLY A 83 18.27 -22.85 -13.43
C GLY A 83 17.28 -23.63 -12.57
N THR A 84 17.65 -24.02 -11.34
CA THR A 84 16.78 -24.68 -10.37
C THR A 84 16.51 -23.75 -9.18
N PRO A 85 15.29 -23.71 -8.63
CA PRO A 85 14.99 -22.98 -7.40
C PRO A 85 15.96 -23.30 -6.25
N ARG A 86 16.60 -22.28 -5.68
CA ARG A 86 17.53 -22.44 -4.55
C ARG A 86 17.03 -21.81 -3.27
N GLN A 87 17.29 -22.51 -2.17
CA GLN A 87 16.91 -22.09 -0.82
C GLN A 87 18.14 -21.66 -0.03
N LEU A 88 17.97 -20.62 0.78
CA LEU A 88 18.95 -20.15 1.75
C LEU A 88 18.32 -20.08 3.14
N HIS A 89 18.99 -20.63 4.15
CA HIS A 89 18.54 -20.57 5.54
C HIS A 89 19.57 -19.86 6.42
N VAL A 90 19.15 -18.83 7.16
CA VAL A 90 19.98 -18.07 8.10
C VAL A 90 19.53 -18.39 9.52
N SER A 91 20.42 -18.93 10.33
CA SER A 91 20.11 -19.36 11.71
C SER A 91 21.34 -19.27 12.62
N ASN A 92 21.18 -19.58 13.90
CA ASN A 92 22.24 -19.59 14.91
C ASN A 92 23.13 -18.33 14.94
N GLY A 93 22.55 -17.14 14.73
CA GLY A 93 23.26 -15.87 14.67
C GLY A 93 24.01 -15.62 13.35
N GLY A 94 23.70 -16.37 12.29
CA GLY A 94 24.27 -16.13 10.96
C GLY A 94 23.80 -14.80 10.36
N SER A 95 24.56 -14.26 9.41
CA SER A 95 24.21 -13.00 8.75
C SER A 95 24.47 -13.05 7.26
N VAL A 96 23.54 -12.53 6.47
CA VAL A 96 23.71 -12.30 5.04
C VAL A 96 23.82 -10.80 4.80
N VAL A 97 24.92 -10.37 4.19
CA VAL A 97 25.16 -8.97 3.83
C VAL A 97 25.26 -8.87 2.32
N ASN A 98 24.25 -8.31 1.67
CA ASN A 98 24.24 -8.11 0.23
C ASN A 98 24.53 -6.64 -0.13
N GLN A 99 25.63 -6.40 -0.82
CA GLN A 99 25.98 -5.11 -1.43
C GLN A 99 25.99 -5.18 -2.96
N GLY A 100 25.97 -6.39 -3.53
CA GLY A 100 26.01 -6.66 -4.96
C GLY A 100 24.68 -7.21 -5.49
N LEU A 101 24.74 -8.29 -6.27
CA LEU A 101 23.57 -8.98 -6.80
C LEU A 101 23.33 -10.30 -6.05
N PHE A 102 22.13 -10.48 -5.51
CA PHE A 102 21.73 -11.68 -4.79
C PHE A 102 20.45 -12.25 -5.42
N THR A 103 20.45 -13.53 -5.75
CA THR A 103 19.26 -14.19 -6.31
C THR A 103 19.11 -15.59 -5.73
N VAL A 104 17.97 -15.83 -5.08
CA VAL A 104 17.54 -17.14 -4.59
C VAL A 104 16.03 -17.28 -4.79
N ASP A 105 15.54 -18.50 -4.77
CA ASP A 105 14.10 -18.74 -4.82
C ASP A 105 13.47 -18.47 -3.46
N GLN A 106 14.09 -18.98 -2.39
CA GLN A 106 13.56 -18.80 -1.04
C GLN A 106 14.67 -18.46 -0.05
N ILE A 107 14.34 -17.58 0.88
CA ILE A 107 15.17 -17.31 2.05
C ILE A 107 14.33 -17.41 3.32
N TRP A 108 14.91 -18.02 4.35
CA TRP A 108 14.37 -18.03 5.70
C TRP A 108 15.40 -17.49 6.68
N VAL A 109 15.09 -16.36 7.32
CA VAL A 109 15.90 -15.73 8.36
C VAL A 109 15.27 -16.04 9.71
N GLN A 110 15.67 -17.17 10.31
CA GLN A 110 15.07 -17.69 11.54
C GLN A 110 15.73 -17.11 12.80
N ASN A 111 17.06 -17.06 12.82
CA ASN A 111 17.87 -16.59 13.95
C ASN A 111 19.17 -15.98 13.40
N GLY A 112 19.11 -14.74 12.92
CA GLY A 112 20.19 -14.08 12.20
C GLY A 112 19.77 -12.74 11.64
N SER A 113 20.51 -12.23 10.66
CA SER A 113 20.17 -10.99 9.95
C SER A 113 20.24 -11.14 8.42
N PHE A 114 19.47 -10.31 7.74
CA PHE A 114 19.63 -10.04 6.31
C PHE A 114 19.74 -8.53 6.08
N ASP A 115 20.90 -8.09 5.61
CA ASP A 115 21.23 -6.69 5.40
C ASP A 115 21.49 -6.46 3.91
N ASN A 116 20.59 -5.75 3.24
CA ASN A 116 20.64 -5.51 1.80
C ASN A 116 20.88 -4.04 1.50
N THR A 117 21.98 -3.73 0.81
CA THR A 117 22.29 -2.43 0.21
C THR A 117 22.43 -2.51 -1.31
N GLY A 118 22.51 -3.74 -1.85
CA GLY A 118 22.54 -4.03 -3.28
C GLY A 118 21.17 -4.34 -3.85
N THR A 119 21.13 -5.29 -4.80
CA THR A 119 19.90 -5.81 -5.39
C THR A 119 19.69 -7.27 -5.00
N ALA A 120 18.54 -7.57 -4.41
CA ALA A 120 18.11 -8.91 -4.06
C ALA A 120 16.86 -9.28 -4.88
N THR A 121 16.89 -10.43 -5.55
CA THR A 121 15.73 -11.02 -6.22
C THR A 121 15.38 -12.32 -5.52
N ILE A 122 14.22 -12.36 -4.88
CA ILE A 122 13.80 -13.43 -3.96
C ILE A 122 12.35 -13.73 -4.25
N ARG A 123 11.95 -14.98 -4.47
CA ARG A 123 10.54 -15.31 -4.71
C ARG A 123 9.76 -15.46 -3.39
N THR A 124 10.33 -16.12 -2.38
CA THR A 124 9.68 -16.29 -1.07
C THR A 124 10.60 -15.85 0.06
N PHE A 125 10.12 -14.93 0.90
CA PHE A 125 10.88 -14.41 2.03
C PHE A 125 10.17 -14.71 3.35
N PHE A 126 10.84 -15.45 4.23
CA PHE A 126 10.43 -15.63 5.63
C PHE A 126 11.41 -14.90 6.54
N ASN A 127 10.96 -13.85 7.20
CA ASN A 127 11.75 -13.11 8.18
C ASN A 127 11.18 -13.30 9.58
N GLU A 128 11.96 -13.89 10.49
CA GLU A 128 11.61 -14.00 11.91
C GLU A 128 12.49 -13.12 12.80
N GLN A 129 13.42 -12.36 12.19
CA GLN A 129 14.44 -11.58 12.90
C GLN A 129 14.61 -10.20 12.25
N THR A 130 15.84 -9.66 12.24
CA THR A 130 16.13 -8.34 11.68
C THR A 130 16.42 -8.43 10.19
N LEU A 131 15.66 -7.67 9.40
CA LEU A 131 15.93 -7.38 8.01
C LEU A 131 16.12 -5.88 7.84
N THR A 132 17.29 -5.47 7.35
CA THR A 132 17.55 -4.09 6.94
C THR A 132 17.64 -4.02 5.43
N ASN A 133 16.75 -3.25 4.79
CA ASN A 133 16.85 -2.94 3.37
C ASN A 133 17.25 -1.48 3.19
N ALA A 134 18.29 -1.24 2.41
CA ALA A 134 18.79 0.06 1.97
C ALA A 134 19.09 0.06 0.46
N GLY A 135 18.65 -0.99 -0.25
CA GLY A 135 18.78 -1.16 -1.70
C GLY A 135 17.46 -1.61 -2.31
N LEU A 136 17.52 -2.60 -3.21
CA LEU A 136 16.36 -3.15 -3.91
C LEU A 136 16.09 -4.58 -3.45
N ILE A 137 14.85 -4.87 -3.08
CA ILE A 137 14.32 -6.24 -2.94
C ILE A 137 13.19 -6.39 -3.95
N LEU A 138 13.35 -7.29 -4.90
CA LEU A 138 12.50 -7.41 -6.08
C LEU A 138 11.96 -8.83 -6.24
N GLY A 139 10.82 -8.95 -6.92
CA GLY A 139 10.27 -10.24 -7.35
C GLY A 139 9.75 -11.12 -6.21
N VAL A 140 9.45 -10.54 -5.05
CA VAL A 140 8.91 -11.28 -3.90
C VAL A 140 7.45 -11.59 -4.17
N ASP A 141 7.13 -12.87 -4.34
CA ASP A 141 5.76 -13.35 -4.50
C ASP A 141 5.06 -13.38 -3.14
N SER A 142 5.72 -13.92 -2.12
CA SER A 142 5.19 -13.99 -0.76
C SER A 142 6.24 -13.61 0.27
N PHE A 143 5.88 -12.66 1.13
CA PHE A 143 6.70 -12.20 2.24
C PHE A 143 5.95 -12.37 3.56
N LEU A 144 6.45 -13.25 4.43
CA LEU A 144 6.05 -13.32 5.83
C LEU A 144 7.08 -12.63 6.72
N ASN A 145 6.64 -11.64 7.48
CA ASN A 145 7.40 -11.03 8.56
C ASN A 145 6.80 -11.38 9.93
N THR A 146 7.59 -12.01 10.78
CA THR A 146 7.32 -12.21 12.21
C THR A 146 8.48 -11.67 13.08
N GLY A 147 9.34 -10.82 12.50
CA GLY A 147 10.40 -10.11 13.19
C GLY A 147 10.35 -8.61 12.87
N ALA A 148 11.51 -8.00 12.68
CA ALA A 148 11.62 -6.57 12.37
C ALA A 148 12.14 -6.33 10.95
N ILE A 149 11.43 -5.49 10.20
CA ILE A 149 11.86 -4.96 8.91
C ILE A 149 12.09 -3.46 9.03
N THR A 150 13.23 -3.00 8.53
CA THR A 150 13.47 -1.58 8.25
C THR A 150 13.75 -1.41 6.77
N ASN A 151 12.83 -0.77 6.05
CA ASN A 151 13.03 -0.35 4.67
C ASN A 151 13.49 1.11 4.65
N SER A 152 14.79 1.33 4.46
CA SER A 152 15.45 2.63 4.61
C SER A 152 15.03 3.63 3.53
N THR A 153 15.38 4.89 3.73
CA THR A 153 15.15 5.96 2.74
C THR A 153 15.72 5.59 1.37
N ALA A 154 14.94 5.85 0.32
CA ALA A 154 15.20 5.49 -1.09
C ALA A 154 15.31 3.99 -1.41
N ALA A 155 15.15 3.11 -0.42
CA ALA A 155 15.09 1.67 -0.64
C ALA A 155 13.72 1.25 -1.17
N ILE A 156 13.70 0.19 -1.98
CA ILE A 156 12.48 -0.32 -2.62
C ILE A 156 12.30 -1.79 -2.26
N ILE A 157 11.08 -2.14 -1.87
CA ILE A 157 10.60 -3.52 -1.78
C ILE A 157 9.41 -3.68 -2.73
N GLU A 158 9.53 -4.60 -3.68
CA GLU A 158 8.44 -5.05 -4.53
C GLU A 158 7.99 -6.44 -4.08
N VAL A 159 6.73 -6.53 -3.65
CA VAL A 159 6.17 -7.76 -3.08
C VAL A 159 4.73 -7.92 -3.52
N GLY A 160 4.31 -9.12 -3.94
CA GLY A 160 2.92 -9.43 -4.26
C GLY A 160 2.07 -9.57 -2.99
N THR A 161 2.26 -10.64 -2.22
CA THR A 161 1.58 -10.84 -0.94
C THR A 161 2.50 -10.57 0.23
N PHE A 162 2.09 -9.68 1.13
CA PHE A 162 2.86 -9.31 2.31
C PHE A 162 2.03 -9.51 3.59
N GLN A 163 2.50 -10.38 4.47
CA GLN A 163 1.99 -10.52 5.83
C GLN A 163 2.98 -9.97 6.84
N ASN A 164 2.58 -8.91 7.55
CA ASN A 164 3.32 -8.35 8.69
C ASN A 164 2.66 -8.75 10.01
N ASN A 165 3.34 -9.59 10.79
CA ASN A 165 2.88 -10.03 12.11
C ASN A 165 3.67 -9.41 13.27
N ASP A 166 4.68 -8.61 12.98
CA ASP A 166 5.45 -7.89 14.01
C ASP A 166 5.84 -6.49 13.50
N GLN A 167 7.12 -6.08 13.49
CA GLN A 167 7.49 -4.69 13.17
C GLN A 167 7.81 -4.51 11.69
N LEU A 168 7.15 -3.54 11.05
CA LEU A 168 7.49 -3.03 9.73
C LEU A 168 7.63 -1.51 9.79
N HIS A 169 8.86 -1.01 9.65
CA HIS A 169 9.14 0.41 9.53
C HIS A 169 9.57 0.72 8.10
N ASN A 170 8.74 1.47 7.38
CA ASN A 170 9.00 1.89 6.01
C ASN A 170 9.36 3.38 5.97
N LEU A 171 10.61 3.67 5.60
CA LEU A 171 11.13 5.01 5.29
C LEU A 171 11.35 5.21 3.77
N GLY A 172 11.14 4.16 2.97
CA GLY A 172 11.36 4.12 1.53
C GLY A 172 10.06 3.86 0.77
N THR A 173 10.13 2.96 -0.21
CA THR A 173 8.97 2.56 -1.02
C THR A 173 8.69 1.07 -0.87
N ILE A 174 7.45 0.72 -0.57
CA ILE A 174 6.91 -0.62 -0.69
C ILE A 174 5.79 -0.55 -1.73
N GLN A 175 5.90 -1.33 -2.80
CA GLN A 175 4.99 -1.21 -3.94
C GLN A 175 4.66 -2.56 -4.59
N PHE A 176 3.68 -2.53 -5.49
CA PHE A 176 3.13 -3.69 -6.18
C PHE A 176 2.55 -4.78 -5.25
N VAL A 177 2.07 -4.36 -4.08
CA VAL A 177 1.44 -5.26 -3.11
C VAL A 177 0.02 -5.56 -3.53
N ASP A 178 -0.24 -6.78 -3.96
CA ASP A 178 -1.61 -7.26 -4.24
C ASP A 178 -2.41 -7.35 -2.93
N SER A 179 -1.80 -7.88 -1.87
CA SER A 179 -2.49 -8.02 -0.59
C SER A 179 -1.54 -7.84 0.59
N LEU A 180 -1.85 -6.86 1.43
CA LEU A 180 -1.13 -6.55 2.66
C LEU A 180 -2.00 -6.91 3.87
N PHE A 181 -1.50 -7.84 4.68
CA PHE A 181 -2.12 -8.21 5.96
C PHE A 181 -1.24 -7.72 7.11
N ASN A 182 -1.72 -6.74 7.87
CA ASN A 182 -1.01 -6.23 9.04
C ASN A 182 -1.69 -6.67 10.33
N THR A 183 -1.06 -7.59 11.06
CA THR A 183 -1.46 -7.98 12.42
C THR A 183 -0.51 -7.45 13.48
N GLY A 184 0.70 -7.02 13.08
CA GLY A 184 1.70 -6.40 13.95
C GLY A 184 1.63 -4.87 13.99
N SER A 185 2.79 -4.23 14.03
CA SER A 185 2.95 -2.76 13.91
C SER A 185 3.54 -2.40 12.55
N LEU A 186 2.86 -1.51 11.85
CA LEU A 186 3.31 -0.94 10.58
C LEU A 186 3.41 0.58 10.73
N HIS A 187 4.59 1.12 10.44
CA HIS A 187 4.80 2.56 10.36
C HIS A 187 5.31 2.93 8.96
N ASN A 188 4.49 3.67 8.22
CA ASN A 188 4.87 4.31 6.96
C ASN A 188 5.28 5.75 7.27
N ASP A 189 6.59 6.00 7.33
CA ASP A 189 7.19 7.24 7.80
C ASP A 189 6.96 8.41 6.82
N VAL A 190 7.36 9.62 7.23
CA VAL A 190 7.34 10.80 6.37
C VAL A 190 8.14 10.55 5.10
N ASP A 191 7.65 11.08 3.98
CA ASP A 191 8.18 10.88 2.62
C ASP A 191 8.17 9.43 2.11
N ALA A 192 7.76 8.45 2.93
CA ALA A 192 7.65 7.06 2.52
C ALA A 192 6.37 6.80 1.71
N MET A 193 6.43 5.81 0.83
CA MET A 193 5.32 5.35 0.01
C MET A 193 5.00 3.90 0.33
N LEU A 194 3.71 3.63 0.58
CA LEU A 194 3.15 2.29 0.64
C LEU A 194 2.02 2.18 -0.40
N GLN A 195 2.23 1.34 -1.40
CA GLN A 195 1.21 1.05 -2.40
C GLN A 195 0.76 -0.40 -2.28
N ALA A 196 -0.54 -0.60 -2.10
CA ALA A 196 -1.16 -1.91 -2.15
C ALA A 196 -2.49 -1.85 -2.91
N ASP A 197 -2.95 -2.97 -3.47
CA ASP A 197 -4.34 -3.12 -3.88
C ASP A 197 -5.20 -3.20 -2.63
N SER A 198 -5.08 -4.27 -1.85
CA SER A 198 -5.89 -4.48 -0.65
C SER A 198 -5.05 -4.47 0.63
N LEU A 199 -5.48 -3.70 1.63
CA LEU A 199 -4.90 -3.67 2.98
C LEU A 199 -5.93 -4.09 4.02
N LEU A 200 -5.62 -5.15 4.77
CA LEU A 200 -6.32 -5.51 6.01
C LEU A 200 -5.44 -5.19 7.21
N ASN A 201 -5.84 -4.21 8.02
CA ASN A 201 -5.19 -3.88 9.28
C ASN A 201 -5.98 -4.43 10.46
N THR A 202 -5.43 -5.41 11.16
CA THR A 202 -5.95 -5.88 12.46
C THR A 202 -5.02 -5.51 13.63
N GLY A 203 -3.82 -5.02 13.34
CA GLY A 203 -2.82 -4.57 14.31
C GLY A 203 -2.82 -3.05 14.50
N SER A 204 -1.62 -2.47 14.60
CA SER A 204 -1.41 -1.03 14.65
C SER A 204 -0.80 -0.54 13.34
N LEU A 205 -1.38 0.52 12.78
CA LEU A 205 -0.89 1.18 11.57
C LEU A 205 -0.76 2.68 11.81
N ILE A 206 0.43 3.23 11.52
CA ILE A 206 0.69 4.67 11.49
C ILE A 206 1.12 5.04 10.08
N ASN A 207 0.44 6.02 9.49
CA ASN A 207 0.83 6.63 8.22
C ASN A 207 1.15 8.11 8.41
N ASP A 208 2.43 8.45 8.32
CA ASP A 208 2.93 9.83 8.24
C ASP A 208 3.31 10.20 6.80
N GLY A 209 3.52 9.21 5.93
CA GLY A 209 3.82 9.38 4.51
C GLY A 209 2.58 9.29 3.61
N THR A 210 2.74 8.61 2.47
CA THR A 210 1.67 8.39 1.49
C THR A 210 1.29 6.92 1.42
N MET A 211 -0.02 6.63 1.53
CA MET A 211 -0.59 5.33 1.19
C MET A 211 -1.49 5.43 -0.04
N GLN A 212 -1.29 4.53 -0.99
CA GLN A 212 -2.13 4.36 -2.17
C GLN A 212 -2.72 2.97 -2.16
N LEU A 213 -4.03 2.89 -1.93
CA LEU A 213 -4.79 1.68 -1.72
C LEU A 213 -5.93 1.61 -2.74
N ILE A 214 -6.36 0.40 -3.11
CA ILE A 214 -7.66 0.19 -3.74
C ILE A 214 -8.69 -0.05 -2.64
N SER A 215 -8.43 -1.00 -1.73
CA SER A 215 -9.33 -1.30 -0.62
C SER A 215 -8.59 -1.23 0.72
N LEU A 216 -9.22 -0.55 1.68
CA LEU A 216 -8.76 -0.47 3.06
C LEU A 216 -9.81 -1.05 4.00
N MET A 217 -9.47 -2.12 4.71
CA MET A 217 -10.23 -2.62 5.84
C MET A 217 -9.42 -2.44 7.12
N ASN A 218 -9.93 -1.62 8.04
CA ASN A 218 -9.34 -1.40 9.35
C ASN A 218 -10.21 -2.02 10.44
N THR A 219 -9.71 -3.07 11.09
CA THR A 219 -10.32 -3.66 12.30
C THR A 219 -9.46 -3.43 13.54
N GLY A 220 -8.22 -2.95 13.36
CA GLY A 220 -7.27 -2.61 14.42
C GLY A 220 -7.27 -1.12 14.76
N GLY A 221 -6.11 -0.62 15.17
CA GLY A 221 -5.86 0.81 15.37
C GLY A 221 -5.12 1.41 14.19
N GLN A 222 -5.62 2.52 13.66
CA GLN A 222 -4.99 3.25 12.57
C GLN A 222 -4.91 4.74 12.88
N THR A 223 -3.75 5.34 12.64
CA THR A 223 -3.53 6.79 12.70
C THR A 223 -2.97 7.26 11.37
N ASN A 224 -3.58 8.31 10.81
CA ASN A 224 -3.11 8.97 9.60
C ASN A 224 -2.73 10.42 9.92
N THR A 225 -1.46 10.78 9.78
CA THR A 225 -1.00 12.19 9.77
C THR A 225 -0.58 12.64 8.37
N GLY A 226 -0.29 11.69 7.48
CA GLY A 226 0.05 11.92 6.08
C GLY A 226 -1.16 11.91 5.14
N THR A 227 -0.99 11.27 3.98
CA THR A 227 -2.03 11.16 2.94
C THR A 227 -2.44 9.71 2.70
N ILE A 228 -3.74 9.46 2.64
CA ILE A 228 -4.32 8.18 2.23
C ILE A 228 -5.18 8.41 0.98
N THR A 229 -4.98 7.58 -0.03
CA THR A 229 -5.94 7.40 -1.12
C THR A 229 -6.42 5.95 -1.12
N ALA A 230 -7.74 5.75 -1.10
CA ALA A 230 -8.39 4.44 -1.22
C ALA A 230 -9.56 4.56 -2.19
N ASN A 231 -9.99 3.46 -2.84
CA ASN A 231 -11.31 3.45 -3.47
C ASN A 231 -12.36 3.21 -2.39
N ASP A 232 -12.28 2.09 -1.68
CA ASP A 232 -13.24 1.79 -0.62
C ASP A 232 -12.57 1.66 0.74
N LEU A 233 -13.23 2.20 1.78
CA LEU A 233 -12.76 2.13 3.15
C LEU A 233 -13.85 1.56 4.06
N LEU A 234 -13.53 0.47 4.74
CA LEU A 234 -14.33 -0.07 5.84
C LEU A 234 -13.55 0.03 7.16
N ASN A 235 -14.08 0.81 8.10
CA ASN A 235 -13.57 0.88 9.45
C ASN A 235 -14.49 0.13 10.42
N THR A 236 -13.98 -0.88 11.10
CA THR A 236 -14.64 -1.55 12.23
C THR A 236 -13.81 -1.47 13.51
N GLY A 237 -12.63 -0.85 13.45
CA GLY A 237 -11.70 -0.65 14.56
C GLY A 237 -11.69 0.79 15.05
N THR A 238 -10.49 1.31 15.36
CA THR A 238 -10.26 2.72 15.68
C THR A 238 -9.45 3.38 14.56
N PHE A 239 -9.91 4.53 14.09
CA PHE A 239 -9.24 5.29 13.04
C PHE A 239 -9.16 6.78 13.42
N GLU A 240 -7.94 7.31 13.50
CA GLU A 240 -7.67 8.71 13.82
C GLU A 240 -7.05 9.40 12.59
N ASN A 241 -7.80 10.32 11.96
CA ASN A 241 -7.33 11.12 10.84
C ASN A 241 -6.88 12.51 11.32
N HIS A 242 -5.59 12.79 11.20
CA HIS A 242 -4.98 14.12 11.37
C HIS A 242 -4.50 14.73 10.05
N GLY A 243 -4.47 13.93 8.97
CA GLY A 243 -3.99 14.35 7.66
C GLY A 243 -5.09 14.44 6.61
N SER A 244 -4.75 14.05 5.39
CA SER A 244 -5.65 14.05 4.23
C SER A 244 -6.07 12.64 3.85
N MET A 245 -7.34 12.46 3.53
CA MET A 245 -7.87 11.24 2.97
C MET A 245 -8.74 11.53 1.74
N LEU A 246 -8.50 10.78 0.66
CA LEU A 246 -9.34 10.70 -0.51
C LEU A 246 -9.88 9.27 -0.65
N CYS A 247 -11.19 9.12 -0.63
CA CYS A 247 -11.92 7.90 -0.86
C CYS A 247 -12.65 8.03 -2.21
N ASN A 248 -12.13 7.43 -3.29
CA ASN A 248 -12.73 7.53 -4.63
C ASN A 248 -14.08 6.76 -4.75
N GLY A 249 -14.31 5.84 -3.83
CA GLY A 249 -15.52 5.06 -3.66
C GLY A 249 -16.19 5.42 -2.34
N SER A 250 -16.68 4.41 -1.63
CA SER A 250 -17.50 4.63 -0.43
C SER A 250 -16.70 4.43 0.87
N LEU A 251 -17.08 5.20 1.89
CA LEU A 251 -16.56 5.06 3.25
C LEU A 251 -17.66 4.52 4.16
N ALA A 252 -17.44 3.35 4.73
CA ALA A 252 -18.28 2.76 5.77
C ALA A 252 -17.55 2.76 7.12
N ASN A 253 -18.12 3.45 8.10
CA ASN A 253 -17.71 3.41 9.49
C ASN A 253 -18.69 2.58 10.32
N MET A 254 -18.17 1.53 10.94
CA MET A 254 -18.85 0.65 11.89
C MET A 254 -18.09 0.54 13.23
N GLY A 255 -17.01 1.29 13.38
CA GLY A 255 -16.17 1.36 14.56
C GLY A 255 -16.12 2.79 15.11
N ASN A 256 -14.95 3.18 15.63
CA ASN A 256 -14.68 4.55 16.03
C ASN A 256 -13.79 5.24 14.98
N MET A 257 -14.23 6.38 14.46
CA MET A 257 -13.46 7.18 13.53
C MET A 257 -13.47 8.64 13.97
N THR A 258 -12.30 9.24 14.10
CA THR A 258 -12.13 10.66 14.45
C THR A 258 -11.44 11.37 13.31
N ASN A 259 -12.08 12.40 12.76
CA ASN A 259 -11.45 13.37 11.88
C ASN A 259 -11.09 14.62 12.69
N HIS A 260 -9.80 14.86 12.91
CA HIS A 260 -9.32 15.93 13.78
C HIS A 260 -9.42 17.31 13.14
N THR A 261 -9.17 18.34 13.96
CA THR A 261 -9.00 19.71 13.47
C THR A 261 -7.89 19.78 12.43
N ASP A 262 -8.12 20.57 11.39
CA ASP A 262 -7.27 20.73 10.19
C ASP A 262 -7.16 19.48 9.30
N ALA A 263 -7.75 18.35 9.68
CA ALA A 263 -7.78 17.13 8.87
C ALA A 263 -8.93 17.17 7.84
N SER A 264 -8.70 16.54 6.69
CA SER A 264 -9.65 16.53 5.58
C SER A 264 -9.96 15.13 5.08
N ILE A 265 -11.23 14.88 4.79
CA ILE A 265 -11.73 13.67 4.17
C ILE A 265 -12.58 14.05 2.96
N GLN A 266 -12.24 13.54 1.78
CA GLN A 266 -13.10 13.60 0.60
C GLN A 266 -13.58 12.19 0.27
N ILE A 267 -14.89 12.03 0.08
CA ILE A 267 -15.55 10.78 -0.29
C ILE A 267 -16.30 11.06 -1.60
N GLU A 268 -15.85 10.45 -2.70
CA GLU A 268 -16.42 10.69 -4.02
C GLU A 268 -17.74 9.93 -4.23
N GLU A 269 -17.99 8.83 -3.50
CA GLU A 269 -19.29 8.15 -3.50
C GLU A 269 -20.05 8.44 -2.21
N SER A 270 -20.45 7.41 -1.45
CA SER A 270 -21.33 7.54 -0.31
C SER A 270 -20.62 7.31 1.02
N PHE A 271 -21.12 8.00 2.04
CA PHE A 271 -20.71 7.82 3.43
C PHE A 271 -21.77 7.04 4.19
N LEU A 272 -21.36 6.02 4.94
CA LEU A 272 -22.20 5.27 5.85
C LEU A 272 -21.58 5.26 7.25
N ASN A 273 -22.33 5.71 8.26
CA ASN A 273 -22.03 5.48 9.66
C ASN A 273 -23.13 4.61 10.28
N ALA A 274 -22.82 3.35 10.60
CA ALA A 274 -23.80 2.40 11.09
C ALA A 274 -23.17 1.27 11.90
N ASP A 275 -23.90 0.76 12.88
CA ASP A 275 -23.46 -0.38 13.69
C ASP A 275 -23.31 -1.65 12.83
N GLN A 276 -22.46 -2.58 13.28
CA GLN A 276 -22.37 -3.91 12.68
C GLN A 276 -23.69 -4.68 12.81
N ASP A 277 -24.09 -5.38 11.75
CA ASP A 277 -25.19 -6.35 11.79
C ASP A 277 -24.59 -7.78 11.90
N PRO A 278 -24.88 -8.56 12.96
CA PRO A 278 -25.78 -8.26 14.09
C PRO A 278 -25.18 -7.29 15.11
N PRO A 279 -26.02 -6.50 15.82
CA PRO A 279 -25.55 -5.52 16.81
C PRO A 279 -24.70 -6.21 17.88
N VAL A 280 -23.43 -5.83 17.98
CA VAL A 280 -22.54 -6.30 19.05
C VAL A 280 -22.75 -5.46 20.32
N PRO A 281 -22.63 -6.03 21.53
CA PRO A 281 -22.86 -5.31 22.80
C PRO A 281 -21.92 -4.13 23.07
N PHE A 282 -20.85 -3.98 22.29
CA PHE A 282 -19.97 -2.81 22.24
C PHE A 282 -19.73 -2.45 20.78
N GLY A 283 -20.57 -1.57 20.24
CA GLY A 283 -20.49 -1.15 18.84
C GLY A 283 -21.61 -0.17 18.51
N GLN A 284 -21.57 1.01 19.12
CA GLN A 284 -22.25 2.18 18.56
C GLN A 284 -21.22 2.83 17.65
N ALA A 285 -21.33 2.65 16.34
CA ALA A 285 -20.44 3.30 15.40
C ALA A 285 -20.41 4.81 15.72
N LEU A 286 -19.21 5.33 15.96
CA LEU A 286 -18.99 6.72 16.33
C LEU A 286 -18.11 7.35 15.27
N PHE A 287 -18.61 8.41 14.66
CA PHE A 287 -17.81 9.29 13.82
C PHE A 287 -17.73 10.67 14.47
N THR A 288 -16.54 11.04 14.93
CA THR A 288 -16.29 12.39 15.48
C THR A 288 -15.68 13.25 14.39
N ASN A 289 -16.36 14.33 13.99
CA ASN A 289 -15.87 15.25 12.97
C ASN A 289 -15.53 16.62 13.56
N ASN A 290 -14.24 16.89 13.70
CA ASN A 290 -13.67 18.18 14.11
C ASN A 290 -12.91 18.87 12.96
N GLY A 291 -12.94 18.29 11.76
CA GLY A 291 -12.27 18.78 10.55
C GLY A 291 -13.25 18.95 9.39
N SER A 292 -12.78 18.84 8.14
CA SER A 292 -13.63 18.93 6.95
C SER A 292 -13.91 17.56 6.34
N VAL A 293 -15.18 17.24 6.10
CA VAL A 293 -15.62 16.05 5.36
C VAL A 293 -16.47 16.48 4.18
N GLN A 294 -16.09 16.06 2.98
CA GLN A 294 -16.87 16.22 1.76
C GLN A 294 -17.38 14.87 1.29
N VAL A 295 -18.67 14.80 0.94
CA VAL A 295 -19.36 13.62 0.40
C VAL A 295 -20.04 14.01 -0.90
N ASP A 296 -19.56 13.47 -2.01
CA ASP A 296 -20.02 13.86 -3.35
C ASP A 296 -21.30 13.12 -3.78
N HIS A 297 -21.71 12.06 -3.08
CA HIS A 297 -23.05 11.48 -3.21
C HIS A 297 -23.82 11.54 -1.89
N SER A 298 -24.23 10.39 -1.37
CA SER A 298 -25.20 10.29 -0.28
C SER A 298 -24.53 10.07 1.06
N TRP A 299 -25.08 10.72 2.08
CA TRP A 299 -24.63 10.63 3.45
C TRP A 299 -25.69 9.92 4.30
N TYR A 300 -25.29 8.83 4.94
CA TYR A 300 -26.17 8.01 5.77
C TYR A 300 -25.63 7.88 7.18
N ASN A 301 -26.41 8.32 8.15
CA ASN A 301 -26.15 8.09 9.57
C ASN A 301 -27.25 7.25 10.21
N PHE A 302 -26.88 6.07 10.70
CA PHE A 302 -27.73 5.18 11.48
C PHE A 302 -27.18 4.95 12.90
N ALA A 303 -26.12 5.66 13.29
CA ALA A 303 -25.47 5.55 14.59
C ALA A 303 -25.11 6.94 15.17
N ASN A 304 -23.96 7.10 15.84
CA ASN A 304 -23.59 8.36 16.47
C ASN A 304 -22.60 9.15 15.62
N ILE A 305 -22.88 10.44 15.41
CA ILE A 305 -21.94 11.41 14.86
C ILE A 305 -21.82 12.57 15.83
N ALA A 306 -20.59 12.90 16.20
CA ALA A 306 -20.26 13.92 17.18
C ALA A 306 -19.34 15.00 16.60
N GLY A 307 -19.33 16.17 17.22
CA GLY A 307 -18.30 17.20 17.03
C GLY A 307 -17.89 17.80 18.37
N ASP A 308 -16.66 17.53 18.80
CA ASP A 308 -16.10 18.08 20.05
C ASP A 308 -15.48 19.47 19.84
N ALA A 309 -15.19 19.81 18.57
CA ALA A 309 -14.74 21.11 18.10
C ALA A 309 -15.41 21.40 16.74
N PRO A 310 -15.40 22.66 16.24
CA PRO A 310 -16.02 22.98 14.96
C PRO A 310 -15.46 22.15 13.80
N GLY A 311 -16.30 21.30 13.22
CA GLY A 311 -16.07 20.60 11.97
C GLY A 311 -17.16 20.89 10.94
N SER A 312 -17.03 20.34 9.73
CA SER A 312 -18.02 20.51 8.67
C SER A 312 -18.22 19.22 7.87
N PHE A 313 -19.48 18.94 7.52
CA PHE A 313 -19.86 18.02 6.46
C PHE A 313 -20.42 18.81 5.28
N VAL A 314 -19.96 18.52 4.07
CA VAL A 314 -20.55 19.02 2.82
C VAL A 314 -21.04 17.84 2.01
N VAL A 315 -22.35 17.79 1.72
CA VAL A 315 -23.00 16.66 1.04
C VAL A 315 -23.67 17.16 -0.24
N GLN A 316 -23.40 16.50 -1.37
CA GLN A 316 -23.88 16.95 -2.69
C GLN A 316 -25.21 16.35 -3.11
N ASP A 317 -25.48 15.10 -2.73
CA ASP A 317 -26.75 14.41 -2.99
C ASP A 317 -27.55 14.31 -1.69
N SER A 318 -28.06 13.14 -1.32
CA SER A 318 -29.06 13.00 -0.27
C SER A 318 -28.47 12.89 1.14
N THR A 319 -29.16 13.42 2.14
CA THR A 319 -28.81 13.24 3.57
C THR A 319 -29.88 12.46 4.34
N VAL A 320 -29.46 11.39 5.02
CA VAL A 320 -30.34 10.60 5.90
C VAL A 320 -29.72 10.51 7.29
N ASN A 321 -30.47 10.98 8.28
CA ASN A 321 -30.16 10.79 9.69
C ASN A 321 -31.25 9.97 10.39
N ALA A 322 -30.91 8.78 10.84
CA ALA A 322 -31.70 7.95 11.75
C ALA A 322 -30.99 7.68 13.10
N GLY A 323 -29.82 8.29 13.29
CA GLY A 323 -29.01 8.19 14.50
C GLY A 323 -29.00 9.48 15.34
N ALA A 324 -27.93 9.71 16.10
CA ALA A 324 -27.76 10.91 16.91
C ALA A 324 -26.67 11.81 16.32
N LEU A 325 -26.98 13.10 16.15
CA LEU A 325 -26.02 14.16 15.87
C LEU A 325 -25.83 15.00 17.12
N THR A 326 -24.62 14.99 17.69
CA THR A 326 -24.29 15.63 18.96
C THR A 326 -23.10 16.59 18.84
N GLY A 327 -22.96 17.50 19.80
CA GLY A 327 -21.84 18.44 19.84
C GLY A 327 -21.99 19.60 18.87
N THR A 328 -20.91 19.99 18.20
CA THR A 328 -20.83 21.18 17.33
C THR A 328 -20.15 20.87 16.01
N PHE A 329 -20.91 20.90 14.91
CA PHE A 329 -20.39 20.91 13.54
C PHE A 329 -21.44 21.49 12.59
N ASP A 330 -20.98 21.88 11.41
CA ASP A 330 -21.84 22.39 10.34
C ASP A 330 -22.20 21.25 9.38
N LEU A 331 -23.49 21.11 9.05
CA LEU A 331 -23.97 20.21 8.01
C LEU A 331 -24.47 21.03 6.81
N CYS A 332 -23.66 21.08 5.75
CA CYS A 332 -24.01 21.66 4.47
C CYS A 332 -24.60 20.57 3.55
N ASP A 333 -25.90 20.35 3.64
CA ASP A 333 -26.61 19.59 2.61
C ASP A 333 -26.86 20.51 1.41
N MET A 334 -26.41 20.11 0.20
CA MET A 334 -26.56 20.87 -1.04
C MET A 334 -27.78 20.44 -1.87
N SER A 335 -28.46 19.35 -1.50
CA SER A 335 -29.70 18.89 -2.13
C SER A 335 -31.04 19.33 -1.49
N PRO A 336 -31.09 20.02 -0.34
CA PRO A 336 -32.22 19.89 0.55
C PRO A 336 -33.48 20.52 -0.04
N GLN A 337 -34.59 19.82 0.15
CA GLN A 337 -35.91 20.26 -0.31
C GLN A 337 -36.58 21.26 0.65
N THR A 338 -35.97 21.55 1.80
CA THR A 338 -36.52 22.42 2.83
C THR A 338 -35.57 23.55 3.19
N THR A 339 -36.13 24.70 3.59
CA THR A 339 -35.38 25.90 3.99
C THR A 339 -35.48 26.17 5.49
N VAL A 340 -36.12 25.27 6.25
CA VAL A 340 -36.32 25.36 7.70
C VAL A 340 -35.57 24.21 8.37
N PRO A 341 -34.65 24.48 9.31
CA PRO A 341 -33.91 23.44 10.02
C PRO A 341 -34.80 22.41 10.76
N PRO A 342 -34.36 21.13 10.88
CA PRO A 342 -33.12 20.57 10.35
C PRO A 342 -33.14 20.45 8.82
N ILE A 343 -32.08 20.95 8.17
CA ILE A 343 -31.92 20.88 6.71
C ILE A 343 -31.26 19.52 6.40
N ILE A 344 -32.06 18.47 6.51
CA ILE A 344 -31.72 17.06 6.26
C ILE A 344 -32.89 16.45 5.47
N ASP A 345 -32.65 15.72 4.38
CA ASP A 345 -33.75 15.20 3.54
C ASP A 345 -34.65 14.24 4.31
N ILE A 346 -34.05 13.32 5.07
CA ILE A 346 -34.76 12.40 5.93
C ILE A 346 -34.13 12.43 7.32
N ASN A 347 -34.84 13.06 8.27
CA ASN A 347 -34.45 13.03 9.68
C ASN A 347 -35.44 12.23 10.53
N LEU A 348 -35.05 11.02 10.91
CA LEU A 348 -35.72 10.15 11.88
C LEU A 348 -35.00 10.13 13.24
N GLY A 349 -33.78 10.68 13.29
CA GLY A 349 -32.92 10.72 14.45
C GLY A 349 -33.02 12.01 15.27
N THR A 350 -32.07 12.19 16.20
CA THR A 350 -31.94 13.41 17.02
C THR A 350 -30.84 14.31 16.49
N VAL A 351 -31.07 15.61 16.60
CA VAL A 351 -30.09 16.65 16.27
C VAL A 351 -29.98 17.61 17.44
N GLU A 352 -28.79 17.75 18.01
CA GLU A 352 -28.54 18.70 19.09
C GLU A 352 -28.50 20.16 18.60
N PRO A 353 -28.82 21.15 19.45
CA PRO A 353 -28.81 22.57 19.07
C PRO A 353 -27.45 23.13 18.62
N GLY A 354 -26.35 22.43 18.91
CA GLY A 354 -25.00 22.83 18.49
C GLY A 354 -24.70 22.51 17.02
N ILE A 355 -25.56 21.72 16.36
CA ILE A 355 -25.43 21.45 14.92
C ILE A 355 -26.00 22.62 14.14
N THR A 356 -25.19 23.21 13.27
CA THR A 356 -25.62 24.30 12.41
C THR A 356 -25.69 23.86 10.94
N TYR A 357 -26.32 24.67 10.12
CA TYR A 357 -26.56 24.37 8.71
C TYR A 357 -26.05 25.51 7.86
N CYS A 358 -25.44 25.16 6.75
CA CYS A 358 -24.88 26.15 5.86
C CYS A 358 -26.00 26.93 5.19
N THR A 359 -25.82 28.25 5.06
CA THR A 359 -26.72 29.06 4.23
C THR A 359 -26.51 28.66 2.79
N LEU A 360 -27.40 27.83 2.27
CA LEU A 360 -27.45 27.51 0.85
C LEU A 360 -27.42 28.81 0.03
N PRO A 361 -26.55 28.91 -0.99
CA PRO A 361 -26.76 29.90 -2.04
C PRO A 361 -28.15 29.64 -2.62
N SER A 362 -29.06 30.61 -2.49
CA SER A 362 -30.39 30.51 -3.05
C SER A 362 -30.31 30.18 -4.55
N GLY A 363 -30.61 28.94 -4.94
CA GLY A 363 -30.82 28.57 -6.34
C GLY A 363 -29.79 27.65 -7.01
N ILE A 364 -29.02 26.83 -6.30
CA ILE A 364 -28.28 25.73 -6.96
C ILE A 364 -29.19 24.51 -6.97
N GLY A 365 -29.92 24.31 -8.07
CA GLY A 365 -30.44 22.97 -8.38
C GLY A 365 -29.26 22.06 -8.66
N SER A 366 -29.07 21.02 -7.86
CA SER A 366 -28.12 19.95 -8.17
C SER A 366 -28.57 19.31 -9.49
N THR A 367 -27.77 19.48 -10.54
CA THR A 367 -27.88 18.63 -11.72
C THR A 367 -27.01 17.43 -11.43
N GLN A 368 -27.64 16.35 -10.97
CA GLN A 368 -27.00 15.05 -10.77
C GLN A 368 -26.29 14.66 -12.06
N ARG A 369 -24.96 14.63 -12.03
CA ARG A 369 -24.14 14.33 -13.20
C ARG A 369 -23.81 12.84 -13.21
N SER A 370 -24.57 12.07 -13.97
CA SER A 370 -24.16 10.70 -14.26
C SER A 370 -22.91 10.71 -15.15
N ALA A 371 -21.88 9.94 -14.77
CA ALA A 371 -20.74 9.68 -15.65
C ALA A 371 -21.23 9.15 -17.01
N PRO A 372 -20.60 9.56 -18.12
CA PRO A 372 -21.01 9.11 -19.44
C PRO A 372 -20.69 7.63 -19.65
N LEU A 373 -21.63 6.90 -20.24
CA LEU A 373 -21.47 5.48 -20.56
C LEU A 373 -20.79 5.33 -21.92
N PHE A 374 -19.64 4.66 -21.92
CA PHE A 374 -18.89 4.33 -23.14
C PHE A 374 -19.19 2.88 -23.55
N ARG A 375 -19.67 2.67 -24.77
CA ARG A 375 -19.88 1.33 -25.36
C ARG A 375 -19.13 1.22 -26.67
N PHE A 376 -18.48 0.08 -26.87
CA PHE A 376 -17.87 -0.25 -28.16
C PHE A 376 -18.37 -1.61 -28.62
N GLU A 377 -18.84 -1.67 -29.87
CA GLU A 377 -19.26 -2.90 -30.52
C GLU A 377 -18.15 -3.34 -31.51
N PRO A 378 -17.29 -4.33 -31.16
CA PRO A 378 -16.14 -4.69 -31.98
C PRO A 378 -16.52 -5.20 -33.37
N SER A 379 -17.70 -5.83 -33.50
CA SER A 379 -18.16 -6.43 -34.75
C SER A 379 -18.57 -5.40 -35.80
N THR A 380 -19.12 -4.26 -35.38
CA THR A 380 -19.55 -3.16 -36.25
C THR A 380 -18.57 -1.99 -36.23
N ARG A 381 -17.60 -2.00 -35.31
CA ARG A 381 -16.66 -0.90 -35.02
C ARG A 381 -17.37 0.43 -34.72
N ILE A 382 -18.55 0.35 -34.11
CA ILE A 382 -19.30 1.51 -33.65
C ILE A 382 -18.95 1.75 -32.19
N PHE A 383 -18.55 2.99 -31.89
CA PHE A 383 -18.38 3.48 -30.54
C PHE A 383 -19.55 4.40 -30.19
N THR A 384 -20.25 4.10 -29.10
CA THR A 384 -21.38 4.88 -28.60
C THR A 384 -21.00 5.53 -27.27
N LEU A 385 -21.27 6.82 -27.18
CA LEU A 385 -21.19 7.62 -25.98
C LEU A 385 -22.61 8.01 -25.56
N GLU A 386 -23.05 7.60 -24.38
CA GLU A 386 -24.37 7.91 -23.85
C GLU A 386 -24.24 8.75 -22.57
N GLN A 387 -25.03 9.82 -22.48
CA GLN A 387 -25.18 10.62 -21.27
C GLN A 387 -26.66 10.58 -20.87
N PRO A 388 -27.03 9.66 -19.95
CA PRO A 388 -28.44 9.32 -19.70
C PRO A 388 -29.31 10.46 -19.17
N GLN A 389 -28.69 11.44 -18.50
CA GLN A 389 -29.41 12.49 -17.77
C GLN A 389 -29.18 13.92 -18.29
N GLN A 390 -28.33 14.12 -19.30
CA GLN A 390 -28.02 15.45 -19.83
C GLN A 390 -27.52 15.40 -21.29
N ASP A 391 -27.88 16.40 -22.09
CA ASP A 391 -27.36 16.53 -23.46
C ASP A 391 -25.91 17.06 -23.48
N TRP A 392 -25.11 16.53 -24.40
CA TRP A 392 -23.79 17.06 -24.76
C TRP A 392 -23.92 18.44 -25.44
N ARG A 393 -23.82 19.52 -24.67
CA ARG A 393 -23.82 20.90 -25.19
C ARG A 393 -22.39 21.40 -25.38
N ASN A 394 -22.07 21.95 -26.56
CA ASN A 394 -20.74 22.46 -26.87
C ASN A 394 -19.61 21.45 -26.58
N ALA A 395 -19.85 20.17 -26.87
CA ALA A 395 -18.87 19.12 -26.65
C ALA A 395 -18.04 18.85 -27.91
N HIS A 396 -16.84 18.34 -27.73
CA HIS A 396 -15.94 17.85 -28.75
C HIS A 396 -15.50 16.44 -28.39
N VAL A 397 -15.75 15.50 -29.29
CA VAL A 397 -15.23 14.13 -29.19
C VAL A 397 -14.03 14.01 -30.10
N ARG A 398 -12.86 13.71 -29.53
CA ARG A 398 -11.62 13.49 -30.28
C ARG A 398 -11.10 12.09 -30.09
N VAL A 399 -10.67 11.46 -31.17
CA VAL A 399 -9.99 10.16 -31.14
C VAL A 399 -8.54 10.38 -31.53
N HIS A 400 -7.62 9.93 -30.67
CA HIS A 400 -6.18 10.00 -30.88
C HIS A 400 -5.61 8.61 -31.10
N ASP A 401 -4.69 8.47 -32.04
CA ASP A 401 -3.92 7.23 -32.20
C ASP A 401 -2.83 7.09 -31.11
N ALA A 402 -2.13 5.96 -31.09
CA ALA A 402 -1.04 5.69 -30.15
C ALA A 402 0.14 6.69 -30.21
N LEU A 403 0.21 7.52 -31.26
CA LEU A 403 1.20 8.60 -31.40
C LEU A 403 0.60 9.98 -31.04
N ALA A 404 -0.54 9.98 -30.36
CA ALA A 404 -1.33 11.15 -29.96
C ALA A 404 -1.87 12.00 -31.11
N ARG A 405 -1.84 11.52 -32.36
CA ARG A 405 -2.38 12.25 -33.52
C ARG A 405 -3.90 12.13 -33.52
N THR A 406 -4.61 13.24 -33.67
CA THR A 406 -6.06 13.25 -33.81
C THR A 406 -6.47 12.65 -35.15
N VAL A 407 -7.17 11.52 -35.09
CA VAL A 407 -7.70 10.80 -36.27
C VAL A 407 -9.21 11.05 -36.47
N CYS A 408 -9.89 11.57 -35.46
CA CYS A 408 -11.28 12.02 -35.53
C CYS A 408 -11.46 13.22 -34.58
N ASP A 409 -12.17 14.26 -35.01
CA ASP A 409 -12.61 15.40 -34.19
C ASP A 409 -14.05 15.74 -34.60
N LEU A 410 -14.99 15.51 -33.69
CA LEU A 410 -16.41 15.69 -33.93
C LEU A 410 -16.99 16.69 -32.92
N PRO A 411 -17.46 17.87 -33.36
CA PRO A 411 -18.25 18.75 -32.52
C PRO A 411 -19.64 18.15 -32.31
N VAL A 412 -20.14 18.20 -31.07
CA VAL A 412 -21.45 17.70 -30.67
C VAL A 412 -22.26 18.82 -30.04
N GLN A 413 -23.54 18.89 -30.43
CA GLN A 413 -24.49 19.87 -29.94
C GLN A 413 -25.83 19.21 -29.63
N GLY A 414 -26.22 19.22 -28.35
CA GLY A 414 -27.58 18.93 -27.92
C GLY A 414 -28.04 17.49 -28.12
N SER A 415 -27.16 16.50 -27.98
CA SER A 415 -27.51 15.08 -28.05
C SER A 415 -27.19 14.36 -26.75
N THR A 416 -28.06 13.44 -26.30
CA THR A 416 -27.76 12.51 -25.19
C THR A 416 -26.95 11.31 -25.62
N SER A 417 -26.85 11.04 -26.93
CA SER A 417 -26.11 9.91 -27.48
C SER A 417 -25.33 10.30 -28.72
N ILE A 418 -24.07 9.87 -28.80
CA ILE A 418 -23.18 10.09 -29.95
C ILE A 418 -22.70 8.73 -30.41
N GLN A 419 -22.81 8.47 -31.71
CA GLN A 419 -22.23 7.27 -32.33
C GLN A 419 -21.11 7.68 -33.28
N LEU A 420 -19.94 7.07 -33.11
CA LEU A 420 -18.80 7.19 -33.99
C LEU A 420 -18.63 5.89 -34.76
N ASP A 421 -18.65 5.98 -36.09
CA ASP A 421 -18.24 4.89 -36.96
C ASP A 421 -16.70 4.92 -37.10
N LEU A 422 -16.05 3.92 -36.51
CA LEU A 422 -14.60 3.78 -36.50
C LEU A 422 -14.13 2.73 -37.52
N SER A 423 -15.01 2.29 -38.43
CA SER A 423 -14.70 1.26 -39.44
C SER A 423 -13.55 1.66 -40.37
N THR A 424 -13.35 2.95 -40.59
CA THR A 424 -12.29 3.50 -41.44
C THR A 424 -10.91 3.56 -40.76
N LEU A 425 -10.85 3.38 -39.45
CA LEU A 425 -9.59 3.37 -38.70
C LEU A 425 -8.90 1.99 -38.80
N ARG A 426 -7.57 2.00 -38.68
CA ARG A 426 -6.76 0.78 -38.68
C ARG A 426 -6.89 0.07 -37.34
N SER A 427 -6.58 -1.22 -37.30
CA SER A 427 -6.46 -1.94 -36.04
C SER A 427 -5.34 -1.32 -35.19
N GLY A 428 -5.57 -1.17 -33.88
CA GLY A 428 -4.65 -0.48 -32.99
C GLY A 428 -5.31 0.10 -31.75
N ALA A 429 -4.49 0.69 -30.87
CA ALA A 429 -4.94 1.37 -29.66
C ALA A 429 -5.23 2.86 -29.93
N TYR A 430 -6.32 3.35 -29.37
CA TYR A 430 -6.82 4.70 -29.50
C TYR A 430 -7.23 5.27 -28.14
N LEU A 431 -7.10 6.60 -28.00
CA LEU A 431 -7.63 7.35 -26.87
C LEU A 431 -8.80 8.20 -27.35
N VAL A 432 -9.98 8.01 -26.77
CA VAL A 432 -11.13 8.87 -27.01
C VAL A 432 -11.21 9.88 -25.88
N THR A 433 -11.30 11.16 -26.23
CA THR A 433 -11.47 12.26 -25.29
C THR A 433 -12.75 13.02 -25.61
N VAL A 434 -13.49 13.42 -24.58
CA VAL A 434 -14.71 14.20 -24.69
C VAL A 434 -14.52 15.45 -23.85
N THR A 435 -14.57 16.61 -24.50
CA THR A 435 -14.37 17.91 -23.86
C THR A 435 -15.62 18.75 -24.03
N SER A 436 -16.13 19.35 -22.97
CA SER A 436 -17.27 20.28 -23.01
C SER A 436 -16.81 21.62 -22.44
N SER A 437 -17.37 22.72 -22.95
CA SER A 437 -17.00 24.08 -22.51
C SER A 437 -17.23 24.35 -21.01
N ALA A 438 -17.95 23.47 -20.32
CA ALA A 438 -18.26 23.58 -18.90
C ALA A 438 -17.48 22.59 -18.01
N ASP A 439 -16.66 21.68 -18.58
CA ASP A 439 -16.29 20.42 -17.91
C ASP A 439 -14.85 19.94 -18.04
N SER A 440 -14.43 19.21 -17.00
CA SER A 440 -13.26 18.33 -17.05
C SER A 440 -13.40 17.31 -18.19
N PRO A 441 -12.31 17.03 -18.92
CA PRO A 441 -12.34 16.13 -20.06
C PRO A 441 -12.58 14.68 -19.61
N TRP A 442 -13.51 13.98 -20.25
CA TRP A 442 -13.66 12.54 -20.08
C TRP A 442 -12.74 11.79 -21.04
N THR A 443 -12.12 10.70 -20.59
CA THR A 443 -11.21 9.92 -21.43
C THR A 443 -11.47 8.43 -21.32
N THR A 444 -11.46 7.72 -22.45
CA THR A 444 -11.50 6.25 -22.48
C THR A 444 -10.53 5.69 -23.51
N ARG A 445 -10.06 4.46 -23.28
CA ARG A 445 -9.16 3.74 -24.18
C ARG A 445 -9.94 2.74 -25.01
N LEU A 446 -9.61 2.68 -26.30
CA LEU A 446 -10.24 1.80 -27.25
C LEU A 446 -9.19 0.96 -27.97
N VAL A 447 -9.47 -0.34 -28.14
CA VAL A 447 -8.65 -1.23 -28.95
C VAL A 447 -9.48 -1.71 -30.13
N LEU A 448 -9.08 -1.33 -31.34
CA LEU A 448 -9.72 -1.78 -32.58
C LEU A 448 -9.05 -3.08 -33.04
N PRO A 449 -9.81 -4.20 -33.17
CA PRO A 449 -9.29 -5.48 -33.65
C PRO A 449 -8.96 -5.45 -35.13
#